data_AF-A0A179BMK6-F1
#
_entry.id   AF-A0A179BMK6-F1
#
_cell.length_a   1.000
_cell.length_b   1.000
_cell.length_c   1.000
_cell.angle_alpha   90.00
_cell.angle_beta   90.00
_cell.angle_gamma   90.00
#
_symmetry.space_group_name_H-M   'P 1'
#
loop_
_entity.id
_entity.type
_entity.pdbx_description
1 polymer ?
#
loop_
_entity_poly.entity_id
_entity_poly.type
_entity_poly.pdbx_seq_one_letter_code
_entity_poly.pdbx_strand_id
1 'polypeptide(L)'
;MSSSAKCVTTGWADLPENGLDLAAIDPRNGPQFSPNLYRFLKGRGQTWATTCRVYLDMDGILRIGSLDDGWLHGAWLMGVLCYGLREQVWAHPPGSLGDLREITDFWTDYMRIGRCAIDPEHKQSFIGDESRWAVHGDERLCLWCGNAHQKLETWVEEVRNERWMTA
;
A
#
# COMPACT_ATOMS: atom_id res chain seq x y z
N MET A 1 19.01 11.01 46.11
CA MET A 1 18.71 12.27 45.42
C MET A 1 19.08 12.11 43.95
N SER A 2 18.05 12.19 43.11
CA SER A 2 18.00 12.36 41.65
C SER A 2 19.06 11.70 40.77
N SER A 3 18.71 10.55 40.18
CA SER A 3 19.30 10.08 38.93
C SER A 3 18.56 10.78 37.79
N SER A 4 19.24 11.65 37.05
CA SER A 4 18.69 12.28 35.84
C SER A 4 18.43 11.22 34.77
N ALA A 5 17.15 10.97 34.50
CA ALA A 5 16.74 10.29 33.28
C ALA A 5 17.18 11.15 32.09
N LYS A 6 18.10 10.63 31.27
CA LYS A 6 18.42 11.24 29.98
C LYS A 6 17.20 11.07 29.08
N CYS A 7 16.54 12.18 28.76
CA CYS A 7 15.54 12.25 27.71
C CYS A 7 16.24 11.90 26.38
N VAL A 8 15.98 10.72 25.84
CA VAL A 8 16.45 10.35 24.50
C VAL A 8 15.49 10.99 23.52
N THR A 9 15.84 12.19 23.05
CA THR A 9 15.25 12.77 21.85
C THR A 9 15.82 12.01 20.66
N THR A 10 15.14 10.95 20.22
CA THR A 10 15.43 10.32 18.92
C THR A 10 15.09 11.33 17.84
N GLY A 11 16.12 12.01 17.34
CA GLY A 11 16.00 12.79 16.11
C GLY A 11 15.70 11.85 14.94
N TRP A 12 15.20 12.41 13.86
CA TRP A 12 14.78 11.73 12.63
C TRP A 12 15.91 10.94 11.91
N ALA A 13 17.12 10.89 12.49
CA ALA A 13 18.35 10.36 11.90
C ALA A 13 18.64 8.89 12.23
N ASP A 14 17.92 8.27 13.17
CA ASP A 14 18.25 6.91 13.67
C ASP A 14 17.25 5.82 13.25
N LEU A 15 16.30 6.11 12.36
CA LEU A 15 15.40 5.07 11.85
C LEU A 15 16.16 4.15 10.88
N PRO A 16 16.16 2.82 11.09
CA PRO A 16 16.81 1.90 10.18
C PRO A 16 16.18 2.00 8.78
N GLU A 17 17.00 1.90 7.74
CA GLU A 17 16.51 1.90 6.37
C GLU A 17 15.52 0.75 6.14
N ASN A 18 14.55 0.98 5.26
CA ASN A 18 13.47 0.06 4.94
C ASN A 18 13.82 -0.91 3.79
N GLY A 19 15.07 -0.88 3.31
CA GLY A 19 15.55 -1.71 2.20
C GLY A 19 15.07 -1.30 0.81
N LEU A 20 14.33 -0.20 0.66
CA LEU A 20 13.86 0.28 -0.63
C LEU A 20 15.00 0.85 -1.49
N ASP A 21 15.20 0.28 -2.67
CA ASP A 21 15.87 0.96 -3.77
C ASP A 21 14.84 1.72 -4.63
N LEU A 22 14.79 3.04 -4.48
CA LEU A 22 13.88 3.89 -5.22
C LEU A 22 14.11 3.82 -6.74
N ALA A 23 15.35 3.59 -7.19
CA ALA A 23 15.65 3.47 -8.62
C ALA A 23 15.14 2.14 -9.19
N ALA A 24 15.17 1.05 -8.41
CA ALA A 24 14.66 -0.25 -8.82
C ALA A 24 13.15 -0.23 -9.12
N ILE A 25 12.38 0.55 -8.35
CA ILE A 25 10.91 0.66 -8.50
C ILE A 25 10.46 1.75 -9.48
N ASP A 26 11.36 2.28 -10.32
CA ASP A 26 10.97 3.19 -11.39
C ASP A 26 9.99 2.48 -12.34
N PRO A 27 8.83 3.08 -12.69
CA PRO A 27 7.85 2.47 -13.58
C PRO A 27 8.39 2.12 -14.98
N ARG A 28 9.56 2.66 -15.37
CA ARG A 28 10.26 2.25 -16.59
C ARG A 28 10.88 0.86 -16.52
N ASN A 29 11.10 0.34 -15.31
CA ASN A 29 11.69 -0.99 -15.08
C ASN A 29 10.63 -2.10 -15.12
N GLY A 30 9.34 -1.77 -15.15
CA GLY A 30 8.29 -2.75 -15.34
C GLY A 30 6.89 -2.23 -15.01
N PRO A 31 5.85 -2.75 -15.69
CA PRO A 31 4.48 -2.30 -15.50
C PRO A 31 3.93 -2.58 -14.09
N GLN A 32 4.52 -3.52 -13.35
CA GLN A 32 4.14 -3.85 -11.97
C GLN A 32 4.40 -2.70 -10.97
N PHE A 33 5.31 -1.78 -11.28
CA PHE A 33 5.65 -0.66 -10.41
C PHE A 33 4.73 0.54 -10.65
N SER A 34 4.22 1.13 -9.57
CA SER A 34 3.22 2.21 -9.65
C SER A 34 3.88 3.53 -9.99
N PRO A 35 3.49 4.20 -11.10
CA PRO A 35 4.00 5.54 -11.40
C PRO A 35 3.65 6.55 -10.32
N ASN A 36 2.50 6.38 -9.67
CA ASN A 36 2.03 7.29 -8.63
C ASN A 36 2.78 7.10 -7.30
N LEU A 37 3.03 5.85 -6.89
CA LEU A 37 3.85 5.57 -5.70
C LEU A 37 5.29 6.06 -5.90
N TYR A 38 5.89 5.76 -7.06
CA TYR A 38 7.25 6.23 -7.37
C TYR A 38 7.36 7.76 -7.28
N ARG A 39 6.42 8.49 -7.91
CA ARG A 39 6.39 9.96 -7.84
C ARG A 39 6.18 10.46 -6.41
N PHE A 40 5.30 9.82 -5.65
CA PHE A 40 5.03 10.18 -4.26
C PHE A 40 6.28 10.05 -3.38
N LEU A 41 6.96 8.89 -3.45
CA LEU A 41 8.22 8.64 -2.72
C LEU A 41 9.31 9.62 -3.14
N LYS A 42 9.51 9.79 -4.45
CA LYS A 42 10.50 10.72 -5.00
C LYS A 42 10.24 12.16 -4.58
N GLY A 43 8.98 12.59 -4.57
CA GLY A 43 8.58 13.94 -4.16
C GLY A 43 8.77 14.22 -2.67
N ARG A 44 8.73 13.18 -1.82
CA ARG A 44 9.03 13.26 -0.38
C ARG A 44 10.54 13.28 -0.08
N GLY A 45 11.37 12.93 -1.05
CA GLY A 45 12.82 12.91 -0.93
C GLY A 45 13.38 11.56 -0.45
N GLN A 46 14.67 11.34 -0.74
CA GLN A 46 15.33 10.05 -0.53
C GLN A 46 15.24 9.56 0.92
N THR A 47 15.53 10.43 1.90
CA THR A 47 15.52 10.08 3.33
C THR A 47 14.15 9.60 3.80
N TRP A 48 13.07 10.25 3.34
CA TRP A 48 11.72 9.82 3.69
C TRP A 48 11.38 8.49 3.01
N ALA A 49 11.72 8.37 1.72
CA ALA A 49 11.48 7.15 0.96
C ALA A 49 12.17 5.92 1.57
N THR A 50 13.41 6.06 2.06
CA THR A 50 14.16 4.94 2.66
C THR A 50 13.86 4.69 4.13
N THR A 51 13.08 5.54 4.81
CA THR A 51 12.72 5.33 6.22
C THR A 51 11.22 5.09 6.44
N CYS A 52 10.36 5.42 5.48
CA CYS A 52 8.92 5.17 5.58
C CYS A 52 8.60 3.67 5.68
N ARG A 53 7.56 3.35 6.43
CA ARG A 53 7.05 2.01 6.69
C ARG A 53 5.63 1.87 6.19
N VAL A 54 5.19 0.62 6.04
CA VAL A 54 3.80 0.30 5.71
C VAL A 54 3.17 -0.42 6.88
N TYR A 55 1.98 0.05 7.27
CA TYR A 55 1.22 -0.47 8.40
C TYR A 55 -0.16 -0.91 7.94
N LEU A 56 -0.72 -1.93 8.59
CA LEU A 56 -2.13 -2.25 8.53
C LEU A 56 -2.81 -1.66 9.76
N ASP A 57 -3.87 -0.88 9.55
CA ASP A 57 -4.70 -0.39 10.66
C ASP A 57 -5.82 -1.38 11.04
N MET A 58 -6.60 -1.02 12.06
CA MET A 58 -7.67 -1.89 12.59
C MET A 58 -8.79 -2.18 11.58
N ASP A 59 -8.99 -1.31 10.58
CA ASP A 59 -9.99 -1.48 9.53
C ASP A 59 -9.45 -2.31 8.35
N GLY A 60 -8.21 -2.82 8.46
CA GLY A 60 -7.54 -3.55 7.40
C GLY A 60 -7.04 -2.62 6.28
N ILE A 61 -6.88 -1.32 6.54
CA ILE A 61 -6.43 -0.35 5.57
C ILE A 61 -4.90 -0.20 5.65
N LEU A 62 -4.24 -0.30 4.49
CA LEU A 62 -2.80 -0.09 4.37
C LEU A 62 -2.45 1.40 4.45
N ARG A 63 -1.55 1.75 5.38
CA ARG A 63 -1.01 3.09 5.59
C ARG A 63 0.47 3.11 5.24
N ILE A 64 0.95 4.20 4.66
CA ILE A 64 2.38 4.46 4.43
C ILE A 64 2.81 5.71 5.19
N GLY A 65 3.87 5.63 5.98
CA GLY A 65 4.28 6.75 6.80
C GLY A 65 5.43 6.46 7.76
N SER A 66 5.63 7.37 8.70
CA SER A 66 6.58 7.24 9.81
C SER A 66 5.81 7.26 11.12
N LEU A 67 6.22 6.40 12.06
CA LEU A 67 5.69 6.38 13.41
C LEU A 67 6.68 7.12 14.33
N ASP A 68 6.21 8.13 15.04
CA ASP A 68 6.99 8.91 16.01
C ASP A 68 6.15 9.14 17.26
N ASP A 69 6.62 8.70 18.42
CA ASP A 69 5.89 8.76 19.70
C ASP A 69 4.42 8.28 19.61
N GLY A 70 4.18 7.21 18.84
CA GLY A 70 2.84 6.65 18.58
C GLY A 70 1.98 7.45 17.59
N TRP A 71 2.44 8.60 17.11
CA TRP A 71 1.80 9.35 16.03
C TRP A 71 2.22 8.80 14.69
N LEU A 72 1.23 8.42 13.87
CA LEU A 72 1.48 8.09 12.47
C LEU A 72 1.41 9.36 11.63
N HIS A 73 2.53 9.71 11.01
CA HIS A 73 2.60 10.75 9.98
C HIS A 73 2.61 10.05 8.62
N GLY A 74 1.45 9.98 7.96
CA GLY A 74 1.29 9.11 6.80
C GLY A 74 0.07 9.37 5.95
N ALA A 75 -0.08 8.53 4.92
CA ALA A 75 -1.17 8.54 3.97
C ALA A 75 -1.81 7.16 3.87
N TRP A 76 -3.01 7.11 3.27
CA TRP A 76 -3.59 5.86 2.79
C TRP A 76 -2.79 5.37 1.59
N LEU A 77 -2.27 4.14 1.64
CA LEU A 77 -1.45 3.60 0.56
C LEU A 77 -2.22 3.51 -0.77
N MET A 78 -3.49 3.10 -0.75
CA MET A 78 -4.30 3.12 -1.99
C MET A 78 -4.57 4.54 -2.47
N GLY A 79 -4.74 5.50 -1.56
CA GLY A 79 -4.81 6.92 -1.91
C GLY A 79 -3.56 7.36 -2.67
N VAL A 80 -2.36 6.97 -2.20
CA VAL A 80 -1.10 7.22 -2.91
C VAL A 80 -1.09 6.56 -4.29
N LEU A 81 -1.58 5.32 -4.43
CA LEU A 81 -1.66 4.67 -5.74
C LEU A 81 -2.59 5.39 -6.72
N CYS A 82 -3.69 5.97 -6.23
CA CYS A 82 -4.68 6.66 -7.04
C CYS A 82 -4.26 8.10 -7.38
N TYR A 83 -3.80 8.85 -6.39
CA TYR A 83 -3.61 10.30 -6.48
C TYR A 83 -2.13 10.73 -6.55
N GLY A 84 -1.19 9.82 -6.27
CA GLY A 84 0.25 10.10 -6.28
C GLY A 84 0.60 11.28 -5.39
N LEU A 85 1.28 12.29 -5.96
CA LEU A 85 1.68 13.51 -5.24
C LEU A 85 0.52 14.33 -4.65
N ARG A 86 -0.72 14.11 -5.10
CA ARG A 86 -1.90 14.82 -4.59
C ARG A 86 -2.51 14.14 -3.36
N GLU A 87 -2.03 12.96 -3.00
CA GLU A 87 -2.51 12.28 -1.80
C GLU A 87 -2.16 13.08 -0.54
N GLN A 88 -3.14 13.17 0.36
CA GLN A 88 -2.99 13.91 1.59
C GLN A 88 -2.20 13.08 2.62
N VAL A 89 -1.31 13.75 3.33
CA VAL A 89 -0.60 13.17 4.48
C VAL A 89 -1.09 13.87 5.73
N TRP A 90 -1.48 13.06 6.71
CA TRP A 90 -2.04 13.51 7.97
C TRP A 90 -1.20 12.99 9.13
N ALA A 91 -1.30 13.69 10.26
CA ALA A 91 -0.82 13.21 11.54
C ALA A 91 -1.99 12.57 12.29
N HIS A 92 -1.88 11.28 12.59
CA HIS A 92 -2.89 10.53 13.31
C HIS A 92 -2.43 10.32 14.75
N PRO A 93 -3.21 10.74 15.75
CA PRO A 93 -2.83 10.56 17.15
C PRO A 93 -2.81 9.08 17.55
N PRO A 94 -2.03 8.71 18.58
CA PRO A 94 -1.99 7.35 19.10
C PRO A 94 -3.40 6.79 19.36
N GLY A 95 -3.64 5.55 18.92
CA GLY A 95 -4.92 4.86 19.10
C GLY A 95 -6.06 5.29 18.16
N SER A 96 -5.93 6.38 17.39
CA SER A 96 -7.00 6.81 16.47
C SER A 96 -7.22 5.89 15.27
N LEU A 97 -6.23 5.07 14.93
CA LEU A 97 -6.28 4.04 13.89
C LEU A 97 -6.23 2.61 14.49
N GLY A 98 -6.44 2.49 15.80
CA GLY A 98 -6.20 1.26 16.54
C GLY A 98 -4.73 0.84 16.57
N ASP A 99 -4.49 -0.45 16.78
CA ASP A 99 -3.16 -1.04 16.83
C ASP A 99 -2.59 -1.20 15.42
N LEU A 100 -1.69 -0.29 15.05
CA LEU A 100 -0.99 -0.35 13.76
C LEU A 100 -0.02 -1.54 13.75
N ARG A 101 -0.19 -2.44 12.78
CA ARG A 101 0.72 -3.57 12.55
C ARG A 101 1.62 -3.28 11.36
N GLU A 102 2.92 -3.15 11.58
CA GLU A 102 3.89 -3.00 10.49
C GLU A 102 3.92 -4.25 9.59
N ILE A 103 4.04 -4.04 8.28
CA ILE A 103 4.33 -5.07 7.29
C ILE A 103 5.82 -4.98 6.96
N THR A 104 6.64 -5.69 7.74
CA THR A 104 8.10 -5.55 7.75
C THR A 104 8.75 -5.84 6.40
N ASP A 105 8.21 -6.80 5.66
CA ASP A 105 8.79 -7.24 4.38
C ASP A 105 8.19 -6.51 3.16
N PHE A 106 7.36 -5.47 3.40
CA PHE A 106 6.59 -4.82 2.34
C PHE A 106 7.47 -4.32 1.19
N TRP A 107 8.58 -3.63 1.47
CA TRP A 107 9.42 -3.05 0.42
C TRP A 107 10.19 -4.11 -0.36
N THR A 108 10.66 -5.15 0.33
CA THR A 108 11.27 -6.33 -0.30
C THR A 108 10.29 -6.99 -1.27
N ASP A 109 9.05 -7.21 -0.83
CA ASP A 109 8.01 -7.78 -1.69
C ASP A 109 7.61 -6.84 -2.81
N TYR A 110 7.47 -5.54 -2.54
CA TYR A 110 7.10 -4.56 -3.56
C TYR A 110 8.16 -4.48 -4.67
N MET A 111 9.45 -4.52 -4.34
CA MET A 111 10.51 -4.57 -5.36
C MET A 111 10.46 -5.86 -6.19
N ARG A 112 10.01 -6.97 -5.60
CA ARG A 112 9.94 -8.28 -6.25
C ARG A 112 8.70 -8.44 -7.14
N ILE A 113 7.52 -8.05 -6.67
CA ILE A 113 6.22 -8.32 -7.33
C ILE A 113 5.36 -7.07 -7.55
N GLY A 114 5.90 -5.87 -7.30
CA GLY A 114 5.22 -4.60 -7.55
C GLY A 114 3.92 -4.45 -6.77
N ARG A 115 2.89 -3.92 -7.45
CA ARG A 115 1.55 -3.69 -6.86
C ARG A 115 0.89 -4.95 -6.29
N CYS A 116 1.31 -6.16 -6.66
CA CYS A 116 0.83 -7.40 -6.04
C CYS A 116 1.21 -7.53 -4.56
N ALA A 117 2.24 -6.83 -4.08
CA ALA A 117 2.55 -6.77 -2.64
C ALA A 117 1.49 -5.98 -1.84
N ILE A 118 0.69 -5.15 -2.51
CA ILE A 118 -0.37 -4.33 -1.91
C ILE A 118 -1.70 -5.10 -1.85
N ASP A 119 -1.93 -5.98 -2.83
CA ASP A 119 -3.10 -6.84 -2.93
C ASP A 119 -2.67 -8.29 -3.22
N PRO A 120 -2.21 -9.04 -2.20
CA PRO A 120 -1.73 -10.41 -2.36
C PRO A 120 -2.81 -11.36 -2.89
N GLU A 121 -4.09 -11.08 -2.60
CA GLU A 121 -5.22 -11.89 -3.02
C GLU A 121 -5.69 -11.58 -4.46
N HIS A 122 -5.13 -10.56 -5.10
CA HIS A 122 -5.44 -10.17 -6.47
C HIS A 122 -6.93 -9.84 -6.69
N LYS A 123 -7.54 -9.16 -5.72
CA LYS A 123 -8.95 -8.74 -5.73
C LYS A 123 -9.16 -7.34 -6.30
N GLN A 124 -8.13 -6.50 -6.28
CA GLN A 124 -8.22 -5.09 -6.67
C GLN A 124 -7.68 -4.88 -8.09
N SER A 125 -8.37 -4.02 -8.83
CA SER A 125 -7.85 -3.46 -10.08
C SER A 125 -7.04 -2.21 -9.77
N PHE A 126 -5.86 -2.09 -10.37
CA PHE A 126 -5.02 -0.89 -10.24
C PHE A 126 -5.09 0.00 -11.49
N ILE A 127 -4.75 1.28 -11.33
CA ILE A 127 -4.46 2.12 -12.50
C ILE A 127 -3.23 1.54 -13.20
N GLY A 128 -3.32 1.29 -14.51
CA GLY A 128 -2.25 0.65 -15.27
C GLY A 128 -2.24 -0.89 -15.19
N ASP A 129 -3.36 -1.54 -14.88
CA ASP A 129 -3.53 -3.01 -14.78
C ASP A 129 -3.68 -3.70 -16.15
N GLU A 130 -3.74 -2.96 -17.27
CA GLU A 130 -4.09 -3.51 -18.60
C GLU A 130 -3.15 -4.63 -19.07
N SER A 131 -1.92 -4.67 -18.54
CA SER A 131 -0.89 -5.68 -18.84
C SER A 131 -0.66 -6.69 -17.70
N ARG A 132 -1.48 -6.67 -16.64
CA ARG A 132 -1.30 -7.56 -15.48
C ARG A 132 -1.64 -9.00 -15.79
N TRP A 133 -2.62 -9.26 -16.66
CA TRP A 133 -3.19 -10.60 -16.84
C TRP A 133 -2.93 -11.16 -18.24
N ALA A 134 -2.37 -12.37 -18.30
CA ALA A 134 -2.47 -13.22 -19.48
C ALA A 134 -3.73 -14.07 -19.36
N VAL A 135 -4.65 -13.94 -20.32
CA VAL A 135 -5.97 -14.60 -20.29
C VAL A 135 -6.03 -15.73 -21.32
N HIS A 136 -6.47 -16.90 -20.90
CA HIS A 136 -6.66 -18.10 -21.72
C HIS A 136 -8.02 -18.73 -21.42
N GLY A 137 -9.03 -18.40 -22.24
CA GLY A 137 -10.41 -18.81 -21.97
C GLY A 137 -10.90 -18.24 -20.65
N ASP A 138 -11.36 -19.12 -19.75
CA ASP A 138 -11.86 -18.76 -18.43
C ASP A 138 -10.75 -18.69 -17.38
N GLU A 139 -9.48 -18.77 -17.75
CA GLU A 139 -8.36 -18.69 -16.82
C GLU A 139 -7.50 -17.47 -17.08
N ARG A 140 -6.91 -16.91 -16.02
CA ARG A 140 -5.92 -15.84 -16.14
C ARG A 140 -4.74 -16.01 -15.19
N LEU A 141 -3.57 -15.62 -15.66
CA LEU A 141 -2.30 -15.66 -14.93
C LEU A 141 -1.75 -14.25 -14.75
N CYS A 142 -1.34 -13.91 -13.52
CA CYS A 142 -0.76 -12.60 -13.23
C CYS A 142 0.69 -12.53 -13.73
N LEU A 143 0.93 -11.69 -14.73
CA LEU A 143 2.23 -11.43 -15.34
C LEU A 143 3.17 -10.63 -14.43
N TRP A 144 2.66 -9.95 -13.41
CA TRP A 144 3.49 -9.17 -12.50
C TRP A 144 4.16 -10.03 -11.45
N CYS A 145 3.41 -10.93 -10.79
CA CYS A 145 3.95 -11.78 -9.73
C CYS A 145 4.29 -13.20 -10.21
N GLY A 146 3.78 -13.61 -11.37
CA GLY A 146 3.95 -14.96 -11.93
C GLY A 146 3.22 -16.08 -11.18
N ASN A 147 2.63 -15.79 -10.01
CA ASN A 147 2.14 -16.81 -9.08
C ASN A 147 0.61 -16.89 -8.96
N ALA A 148 -0.11 -15.83 -9.32
CA ALA A 148 -1.56 -15.82 -9.19
C ALA A 148 -2.24 -16.39 -10.44
N HIS A 149 -3.07 -17.40 -10.23
CA HIS A 149 -3.95 -18.00 -11.22
C HIS A 149 -5.39 -17.87 -10.74
N GLN A 150 -6.26 -17.38 -11.61
CA GLN A 150 -7.68 -17.18 -11.31
C GLN A 150 -8.53 -17.80 -12.41
N LYS A 151 -9.67 -18.37 -12.02
CA LYS A 151 -10.67 -18.92 -12.94
C LYS A 151 -11.93 -18.07 -12.89
N LEU A 152 -12.49 -17.76 -14.05
CA LEU A 152 -13.77 -17.09 -14.21
C LEU A 152 -14.88 -18.06 -13.77
N GLU A 153 -15.62 -17.64 -12.75
CA GLU A 153 -16.85 -18.28 -12.35
C GLU A 153 -18.03 -17.46 -12.87
N THR A 154 -18.94 -18.12 -13.60
CA THR A 154 -20.17 -17.49 -14.10
C THR A 154 -21.36 -18.19 -13.46
N TRP A 155 -22.23 -17.41 -12.82
CA TRP A 155 -23.48 -17.91 -12.26
C TRP A 155 -24.65 -17.01 -12.66
N VAL A 156 -25.85 -17.58 -12.61
CA VAL A 156 -27.11 -16.88 -12.86
C VAL A 156 -27.94 -16.97 -11.59
N GLU A 157 -28.41 -15.82 -11.11
CA GLU A 157 -29.30 -15.72 -9.95
C GLU A 157 -30.66 -15.18 -10.40
N GLU A 158 -31.74 -15.87 -10.02
CA GLU A 158 -33.10 -15.41 -10.28
C GLU A 158 -33.51 -14.40 -9.21
N VAL A 159 -33.67 -13.13 -9.60
CA VAL A 159 -34.03 -12.05 -8.67
C VAL A 159 -35.50 -11.67 -8.81
N ARG A 160 -36.28 -11.87 -7.74
CA ARG A 160 -37.66 -11.36 -7.64
C ARG A 160 -37.64 -9.95 -7.06
N ASN A 161 -38.12 -8.98 -7.83
CA ASN A 161 -38.30 -7.60 -7.37
C ASN A 161 -39.78 -7.31 -7.13
N GLU A 162 -40.09 -6.77 -5.96
CA GLU A 162 -41.42 -6.28 -5.61
C GLU A 162 -41.31 -4.83 -5.15
N ARG A 163 -42.30 -4.01 -5.51
CA ARG A 163 -42.42 -2.64 -4.99
C ARG A 163 -43.87 -2.32 -4.70
N TRP A 164 -44.10 -1.55 -3.65
CA TRP A 164 -45.40 -0.94 -3.41
C TRP A 164 -45.63 0.19 -4.41
N MET A 165 -46.83 0.22 -5.00
CA MET A 165 -47.30 1.32 -5.84
C MET A 165 -48.48 1.99 -5.13
N THR A 166 -48.51 3.32 -5.13
CA THR A 166 -49.70 4.07 -4.68
C THR A 166 -50.83 3.80 -5.66
N ALA A 167 -52.01 3.48 -5.13
CA ALA A 167 -53.23 3.23 -5.91
C ALA A 167 -53.84 4.53 -6.46
#